data_AF-A0A7V5H1R7-F1
#
_entry.id   AF-A0A7V5H1R7-F1
#
_cell.length_a   1.000
_cell.length_b   1.000
_cell.length_c   1.000
_cell.angle_alpha   90.00
_cell.angle_beta   90.00
_cell.angle_gamma   90.00
#
_symmetry.space_group_name_H-M   'P 1'
#
loop_
_entity.id
_entity.type
_entity.pdbx_description
1 polymer ?
#
loop_
_entity_poly.entity_id
_entity_poly.type
_entity_poly.pdbx_seq_one_letter_code
_entity_poly.pdbx_strand_id
1 'polypeptide(L)'
;MKDYYKILGVSRTATTEEVKKAFYRLAKIYHPDAAKGNPVAVKIFYEINEAYQVLGDLEKRLKYSIDYQKYLMQKNNGTLWK
;
A
#
# COMPACT_ATOMS: atom_id res chain seq x y z
N MET A 1 4.67 -3.65 9.96
CA MET A 1 4.49 -2.59 8.94
C MET A 1 3.57 -3.12 7.85
N LYS A 2 2.55 -2.35 7.41
CA LYS A 2 1.69 -2.76 6.29
C LYS A 2 2.47 -2.68 4.97
N ASP A 3 2.13 -3.53 4.01
CA ASP A 3 2.74 -3.54 2.68
C ASP A 3 1.85 -2.79 1.68
N TYR A 4 2.09 -1.48 1.53
CA TYR A 4 1.28 -0.62 0.68
C TYR A 4 1.38 -0.98 -0.81
N TYR A 5 2.52 -1.55 -1.23
CA TYR A 5 2.69 -2.05 -2.59
C TYR A 5 1.77 -3.23 -2.86
N LYS A 6 1.67 -4.16 -1.88
CA LYS A 6 0.74 -5.28 -1.96
C LYS A 6 -0.73 -4.83 -1.91
N ILE A 7 -1.06 -3.84 -1.09
CA ILE A 7 -2.42 -3.29 -0.99
C ILE A 7 -2.87 -2.68 -2.32
N LEU A 8 -2.00 -1.92 -2.99
CA LEU A 8 -2.30 -1.38 -4.33
C LEU A 8 -2.11 -2.40 -5.46
N GLY A 9 -1.54 -3.57 -5.16
CA GLY A 9 -1.27 -4.61 -6.16
C GLY A 9 -0.24 -4.17 -7.20
N VAL A 10 0.76 -3.39 -6.79
CA VAL A 10 1.82 -2.86 -7.66
C VAL A 10 3.20 -3.35 -7.23
N SER A 11 4.15 -3.35 -8.16
CA SER A 11 5.54 -3.64 -7.84
C SER A 11 6.14 -2.55 -6.95
N ARG A 12 7.17 -2.90 -6.16
CA ARG A 12 7.99 -1.93 -5.41
C ARG A 12 8.70 -0.94 -6.32
N THR A 13 8.98 -1.37 -7.55
CA THR A 13 9.60 -0.57 -8.62
C THR A 13 8.58 0.22 -9.44
N ALA A 14 7.29 0.15 -9.12
CA ALA A 14 6.25 0.85 -9.88
C ALA A 14 6.50 2.35 -9.93
N THR A 15 6.23 2.97 -11.07
CA THR A 15 6.26 4.42 -11.24
C THR A 15 5.12 5.10 -10.48
N THR A 16 5.22 6.42 -10.24
CA THR A 16 4.13 7.20 -9.64
C THR A 16 2.84 7.09 -10.47
N GLU A 17 2.96 6.99 -11.79
CA GLU A 17 1.84 6.79 -12.70
C GLU A 17 1.16 5.44 -12.49
N GLU A 18 1.92 4.36 -12.34
CA GLU A 18 1.37 3.02 -12.06
C GLU A 18 0.67 2.97 -10.70
N VAL A 19 1.26 3.59 -9.67
CA VAL A 19 0.65 3.72 -8.34
C VAL A 19 -0.69 4.47 -8.45
N LYS A 20 -0.72 5.58 -9.18
CA LYS A 20 -1.92 6.39 -9.40
C LYS A 20 -2.99 5.63 -10.18
N LYS A 21 -2.61 4.92 -11.26
CA LYS A 21 -3.53 4.07 -12.05
C LYS A 21 -4.12 2.95 -11.20
N ALA A 22 -3.31 2.28 -10.39
CA ALA A 22 -3.76 1.22 -9.51
C ALA A 22 -4.75 1.74 -8.45
N PHE A 23 -4.45 2.88 -7.83
CA PHE A 23 -5.36 3.56 -6.90
C PHE A 23 -6.72 3.83 -7.54
N TYR A 24 -6.77 4.48 -8.71
CA TYR A 24 -8.06 4.78 -9.36
C TYR A 24 -8.86 3.54 -9.72
N ARG A 25 -8.19 2.48 -10.22
CA ARG A 25 -8.84 1.21 -10.54
C ARG A 25 -9.49 0.60 -9.30
N LEU A 26 -8.75 0.52 -8.19
CA LEU A 26 -9.22 -0.08 -6.97
C LEU A 26 -10.27 0.80 -6.26
N ALA A 27 -10.08 2.12 -6.26
CA ALA A 27 -11.04 3.07 -5.72
C ALA A 27 -12.40 2.93 -6.39
N LYS A 28 -12.45 2.75 -7.72
CA LYS A 28 -13.71 2.52 -8.45
C LYS A 28 -14.39 1.20 -8.07
N ILE A 29 -13.62 0.15 -7.78
CA ILE A 29 -14.14 -1.18 -7.41
C ILE A 29 -14.69 -1.19 -5.97
N TYR A 30 -13.96 -0.54 -5.06
CA TYR A 30 -14.23 -0.60 -3.62
C TYR A 30 -14.93 0.65 -3.06
N HIS A 31 -15.28 1.63 -3.91
CA HIS A 31 -16.02 2.81 -3.48
C HIS A 31 -17.32 2.40 -2.75
N PRO A 32 -17.68 3.03 -1.62
CA PRO A 32 -18.88 2.69 -0.86
C PRO A 32 -20.16 2.70 -1.72
N ASP A 33 -20.24 3.63 -2.68
CA ASP A 33 -21.33 3.73 -3.65
C ASP A 33 -21.41 2.50 -4.58
N ALA A 34 -20.27 2.11 -5.18
CA ALA A 34 -20.19 0.96 -6.07
C ALA A 34 -20.40 -0.38 -5.34
N ALA A 35 -19.96 -0.45 -4.09
CA ALA A 35 -20.04 -1.65 -3.26
C ALA A 35 -21.34 -1.76 -2.43
N LYS A 36 -22.32 -0.87 -2.68
CA LYS A 36 -23.63 -0.86 -1.98
C LYS A 36 -23.52 -0.90 -0.45
N GLY A 37 -22.53 -0.20 0.11
CA GLY A 37 -22.30 -0.17 1.55
C GLY A 37 -21.69 -1.43 2.16
N ASN A 38 -21.09 -2.32 1.35
CA ASN A 38 -20.38 -3.50 1.89
C ASN A 38 -19.24 -3.05 2.84
N PRO A 39 -19.27 -3.44 4.13
CA PRO A 39 -18.29 -2.98 5.11
C PRO A 39 -16.86 -3.47 4.81
N VAL A 40 -16.72 -4.61 4.12
CA VAL A 40 -15.41 -5.12 3.67
C VAL A 40 -14.84 -4.23 2.57
N ALA A 41 -15.68 -3.80 1.61
CA ALA A 41 -15.24 -2.90 0.55
C ALA A 41 -14.82 -1.53 1.12
N VAL A 42 -15.57 -1.01 2.10
CA VAL A 42 -15.22 0.20 2.83
C VAL A 42 -13.86 0.07 3.51
N LYS A 43 -13.60 -1.05 4.20
CA LYS A 43 -12.30 -1.31 4.84
C LYS A 43 -11.17 -1.36 3.81
N ILE A 44 -11.35 -2.08 2.71
CA ILE A 44 -10.37 -2.17 1.63
C ILE A 44 -10.12 -0.78 1.01
N PHE A 45 -11.16 0.03 0.81
CA PHE A 45 -11.04 1.39 0.31
C PHE A 45 -10.19 2.28 1.23
N TYR A 46 -10.37 2.17 2.56
CA TYR A 46 -9.50 2.86 3.51
C TYR A 46 -8.03 2.43 3.39
N GLU A 47 -7.76 1.14 3.23
CA GLU A 47 -6.39 0.62 3.06
C GLU A 47 -5.76 1.12 1.75
N ILE A 48 -6.52 1.14 0.65
CA ILE A 48 -6.09 1.67 -0.65
C ILE A 48 -5.76 3.17 -0.55
N ASN A 49 -6.59 3.93 0.16
CA ASN A 49 -6.38 5.37 0.34
C ASN A 49 -5.14 5.66 1.20
N GLU A 50 -4.95 4.92 2.28
CA GLU A 50 -3.74 5.00 3.12
C GLU A 50 -2.48 4.66 2.32
N ALA A 51 -2.53 3.59 1.51
CA ALA A 51 -1.43 3.20 0.66
C ALA A 51 -1.09 4.28 -0.39
N TYR A 52 -2.09 4.91 -1.00
CA TYR A 52 -1.87 5.97 -1.98
C TYR A 52 -1.35 7.27 -1.35
N GLN A 53 -1.78 7.62 -0.13
CA GLN A 53 -1.25 8.80 0.58
C GLN A 53 0.25 8.70 0.88
N VAL A 54 0.78 7.48 0.97
CA VAL A 54 2.21 7.22 1.20
C VAL A 54 2.96 7.00 -0.11
N LEU A 55 2.43 6.18 -1.02
CA LEU A 55 3.13 5.79 -2.26
C LEU A 55 2.94 6.79 -3.40
N GLY A 56 1.89 7.61 -3.38
CA GLY A 56 1.61 8.64 -4.38
C GLY A 56 2.46 9.89 -4.23
N ASP A 57 3.05 10.10 -3.06
CA ASP A 57 3.96 11.20 -2.77
C ASP A 57 5.41 10.69 -2.74
N LEU A 58 6.31 11.35 -3.48
CA LEU A 58 7.69 10.88 -3.65
C LEU A 58 8.47 10.88 -2.34
N GLU A 59 8.33 11.94 -1.53
CA GLU A 59 9.07 12.08 -0.27
C GLU A 59 8.59 11.04 0.76
N LYS A 60 7.28 10.90 0.92
CA LYS A 60 6.67 9.88 1.80
C LYS A 60 7.01 8.48 1.33
N ARG A 61 7.00 8.21 0.02
CA ARG A 61 7.35 6.91 -0.54
C ARG A 61 8.80 6.56 -0.26
N LEU A 62 9.73 7.51 -0.40
CA LEU A 62 11.15 7.31 -0.09
C LEU A 62 11.32 6.98 1.39
N LYS A 63 10.73 7.78 2.28
CA LYS A 63 10.76 7.53 3.73
C LYS A 63 10.17 6.16 4.09
N TYR A 64 9.02 5.82 3.50
CA TYR A 64 8.39 4.51 3.69
C TYR A 64 9.28 3.38 3.17
N SER A 65 9.92 3.53 2.01
CA SER A 65 10.82 2.51 1.46
C SER A 65 12.01 2.26 2.39
N ILE A 66 12.63 3.32 2.92
CA ILE A 66 13.74 3.21 3.88
C ILE A 66 13.29 2.53 5.18
N ASP A 67 12.18 2.99 5.77
CA ASP A 67 11.64 2.41 7.01
C ASP A 67 11.26 0.93 6.82
N TYR A 68 10.69 0.60 5.66
CA TYR A 68 10.34 -0.76 5.29
C TYR A 68 11.57 -1.65 5.17
N GLN A 69 12.65 -1.17 4.55
CA GLN A 69 13.91 -1.91 4.50
C GLN A 69 14.50 -2.13 5.90
N LYS A 70 14.49 -1.10 6.75
CA LYS A 70 14.93 -1.21 8.14
C LYS A 70 14.08 -2.20 8.94
N TYR A 71 12.77 -2.23 8.72
CA TYR A 71 11.86 -3.21 9.31
C TYR A 71 12.22 -4.65 8.90
N LEU A 72 12.48 -4.88 7.61
CA LEU A 72 12.91 -6.19 7.12
C LEU A 72 14.25 -6.62 7.70
N MET A 73 15.23 -5.72 7.77
CA MET A 73 16.55 -6.00 8.34
C MET A 73 16.47 -6.42 9.80
N GLN A 74 15.69 -5.70 10.63
CA GLN A 74 15.48 -6.06 12.03
C GLN A 74 14.78 -7.41 12.19
N LYS A 75 13.77 -7.68 11.33
CA LYS A 75 13.05 -8.95 11.35
C LYS A 75 13.97 -10.13 10.99
N ASN A 76 14.89 -9.93 10.05
CA ASN A 76 15.82 -10.97 9.62
C ASN A 76 16.94 -11.21 10.66
N ASN A 77 17.44 -10.14 11.31
CA ASN A 77 18.44 -10.24 12.37
C ASN A 77 17.91 -10.88 13.67
N GLY A 78 16.58 -10.96 13.85
CA GLY A 78 15.94 -11.72 14.92
C GLY A 78 15.79 -13.22 14.64
N THR A 79 16.22 -13.70 13.47
CA THR A 79 16.12 -15.12 13.06
C THR A 79 17.50 -15.78 13.06
N LEU A 80 18.27 -15.58 14.13
CA LEU A 80 19.53 -16.30 14.38
C LEU A 80 19.33 -17.44 15.40
N TRP A 81 18.22 -18.19 15.34
CA TRP A 81 18.12 -19.55 15.92
C TRP A 81 16.97 -20.31 15.23
N LYS A 82 17.30 -21.03 14.17
CA LYS A 82 16.79 -22.38 13.88
C LYS A 82 17.73 -23.08 12.92
#